data_AF-A0A7C3UTN9-F1
#
_entry.id   AF-A0A7C3UTN9-F1
#
_cell.length_a   1.000
_cell.length_b   1.000
_cell.length_c   1.000
_cell.angle_alpha   90.00
_cell.angle_beta   90.00
_cell.angle_gamma   90.00
#
_symmetry.space_group_name_H-M   'P 1'
#
loop_
_entity.id
_entity.type
_entity.pdbx_description
1 polymer ?
#
loop_
_entity_poly.entity_id
_entity_poly.type
_entity_poly.pdbx_seq_one_letter_code
_entity_poly.pdbx_strand_id
1 'polypeptide(L)'
;TVFAESEVISLLSEGEELEDILYGIHKAVADRTVGLISRLGGIEGEVVMAGGVAKNVGVVKVLEQELKVPIKVFEEPQIVAAFGAALIGMERVGNGRSQAS
;
A
#
# COMPACT_ATOMS: atom_id res chain seq x y z
N THR A 1 11.00 -8.38 -11.89
CA THR A 1 10.75 -7.04 -12.45
C THR A 1 10.95 -6.98 -13.95
N VAL A 2 11.96 -7.67 -14.51
CA VAL A 2 12.25 -7.67 -15.97
C VAL A 2 11.08 -8.13 -16.87
N PHE A 3 10.21 -9.03 -16.39
CA PHE A 3 9.08 -9.55 -17.17
C PHE A 3 7.94 -8.53 -17.29
N ALA A 4 7.51 -7.91 -16.18
CA ALA A 4 6.42 -6.93 -16.19
C ALA A 4 6.79 -5.67 -16.99
N GLU A 5 8.06 -5.27 -16.96
CA GLU A 5 8.55 -4.15 -17.78
C GLU A 5 8.49 -4.50 -19.28
N SER A 6 8.94 -5.70 -19.66
CA SER A 6 8.86 -6.17 -21.05
C SER A 6 7.43 -6.29 -21.55
N GLU A 7 6.49 -6.75 -20.71
CA GLU A 7 5.07 -6.84 -21.05
C GLU A 7 4.47 -5.45 -21.34
N VAL A 8 4.77 -4.45 -20.50
CA VAL A 8 4.32 -3.07 -20.71
C VAL A 8 4.87 -2.51 -22.03
N ILE A 9 6.15 -2.78 -22.34
CA ILE A 9 6.75 -2.37 -23.63
C ILE A 9 6.05 -3.05 -24.81
N SER A 10 5.73 -4.34 -24.69
CA SER A 10 5.00 -5.08 -25.73
C SER A 10 3.62 -4.47 -26.00
N LEU A 11 2.83 -4.25 -24.94
CA LEU A 11 1.48 -3.68 -25.04
C LEU A 11 1.51 -2.28 -25.68
N LEU A 12 2.49 -1.45 -25.30
CA LEU A 12 2.70 -0.15 -25.95
C LEU A 12 3.03 -0.29 -27.44
N SER A 13 3.82 -1.29 -27.83
CA SER A 13 4.17 -1.53 -29.23
C SER A 13 3.03 -2.09 -30.07
N GLU A 14 2.10 -2.80 -29.42
CA GLU A 14 0.88 -3.36 -30.00
C GLU A 14 -0.23 -2.30 -30.18
N GLY A 15 -0.02 -1.09 -29.63
CA GLY A 15 -0.95 0.02 -29.76
C GLY A 15 -2.09 0.01 -28.74
N GLU A 16 -1.94 -0.74 -27.64
CA GLU A 16 -2.89 -0.71 -26.53
C GLU A 16 -2.95 0.68 -25.89
N GLU A 17 -4.14 1.08 -25.46
CA GLU A 17 -4.35 2.37 -24.82
C GLU A 17 -3.57 2.45 -23.51
N LEU A 18 -2.88 3.57 -23.29
CA LEU A 18 -2.06 3.78 -22.08
C LEU A 18 -2.90 3.65 -20.80
N GLU A 19 -4.16 4.07 -20.86
CA GLU A 19 -5.11 3.98 -19.75
C GLU A 19 -5.35 2.52 -19.32
N ASP A 20 -5.49 1.61 -20.28
CA ASP A 20 -5.71 0.19 -20.03
C ASP A 20 -4.45 -0.48 -19.47
N ILE A 21 -3.28 -0.12 -19.98
CA ILE A 21 -1.99 -0.58 -19.46
C ILE A 21 -1.80 -0.13 -18.00
N LEU A 22 -2.06 1.15 -17.70
CA LEU A 22 -1.96 1.70 -16.34
C LEU A 22 -2.96 1.02 -15.39
N TYR A 23 -4.19 0.80 -15.85
CA TYR A 23 -5.20 0.08 -15.07
C TYR A 23 -4.74 -1.35 -14.77
N GLY A 24 -4.20 -2.07 -15.75
CA GLY A 24 -3.64 -3.41 -15.58
C GLY A 24 -2.54 -3.46 -14.52
N ILE A 25 -1.63 -2.48 -14.52
CA ILE A 25 -0.57 -2.37 -13.50
C ILE A 25 -1.17 -2.14 -12.10
N HIS A 26 -2.12 -1.20 -11.96
CA HIS A 26 -2.78 -0.95 -10.69
C HIS A 26 -3.53 -2.19 -10.17
N LYS A 27 -4.22 -2.89 -11.08
CA LYS A 27 -4.97 -4.11 -10.80
C LYS A 27 -4.05 -5.25 -10.34
N ALA A 28 -2.90 -5.45 -10.99
CA ALA A 28 -1.94 -6.46 -10.56
C ALA A 28 -1.42 -6.23 -9.13
N VAL A 29 -1.16 -4.97 -8.76
CA VAL A 29 -0.76 -4.60 -7.39
C VAL A 29 -1.91 -4.83 -6.40
N ALA A 30 -3.13 -4.45 -6.77
CA ALA A 30 -4.32 -4.63 -5.94
C ALA A 30 -4.63 -6.12 -5.69
N ASP A 31 -4.68 -6.94 -6.74
CA ASP A 31 -4.99 -8.37 -6.67
C ASP A 31 -4.00 -9.12 -5.78
N ARG A 32 -2.71 -8.81 -5.90
CA ARG A 32 -1.68 -9.37 -5.03
C ARG A 32 -1.95 -9.03 -3.57
N THR A 33 -2.34 -7.78 -3.29
CA THR A 33 -2.57 -7.28 -1.94
C THR A 33 -3.84 -7.89 -1.34
N VAL A 34 -4.93 -7.95 -2.11
CA VAL A 34 -6.19 -8.62 -1.72
C VAL A 34 -5.94 -10.10 -1.44
N GLY A 35 -5.14 -10.77 -2.27
CA GLY A 35 -4.75 -12.16 -2.03
C GLY A 35 -4.02 -12.37 -0.71
N LEU A 36 -3.20 -11.42 -0.26
CA LEU A 36 -2.54 -11.47 1.05
C LEU A 36 -3.54 -11.25 2.19
N ILE A 37 -4.43 -10.27 2.05
CA ILE A 37 -5.47 -9.96 3.04
C ILE A 37 -6.41 -11.16 3.25
N SER A 38 -6.87 -11.79 2.16
CA SER A 38 -7.72 -12.97 2.23
C SER A 38 -7.06 -14.15 2.94
N ARG A 39 -5.74 -14.33 2.80
CA ARG A 39 -4.97 -15.36 3.52
C ARG A 39 -4.86 -15.09 5.02
N LEU A 40 -5.01 -13.83 5.44
CA LEU A 40 -4.97 -13.41 6.85
C LEU A 40 -6.35 -13.43 7.53
N GLY A 41 -7.40 -13.88 6.84
CA GLY A 41 -8.76 -13.95 7.37
C GLY A 41 -9.68 -12.82 6.88
N GLY A 42 -9.22 -11.96 5.97
CA GLY A 42 -10.00 -10.85 5.45
C GLY A 42 -9.81 -9.55 6.22
N ILE A 43 -10.82 -8.67 6.14
CA ILE A 43 -10.79 -7.33 6.76
C ILE A 43 -11.78 -7.29 7.91
N GLU A 44 -11.31 -6.80 9.05
CA GLU A 44 -12.16 -6.44 10.18
C GLU A 44 -11.97 -4.95 10.49
N GLY A 45 -13.05 -4.17 10.41
CA GLY A 45 -13.03 -2.74 10.71
C GLY A 45 -12.46 -1.86 9.61
N GLU A 46 -11.77 -0.80 10.01
CA GLU A 46 -11.29 0.24 9.11
C GLU A 46 -9.96 -0.13 8.45
N VAL A 47 -9.81 0.20 7.16
CA VAL A 47 -8.57 -0.02 6.41
C VAL A 47 -7.80 1.28 6.29
N VAL A 48 -6.52 1.22 6.61
CA VAL A 48 -5.57 2.32 6.45
C VAL A 48 -4.42 1.85 5.56
N MET A 49 -4.03 2.67 4.59
CA MET A 49 -2.85 2.40 3.76
C MET A 49 -1.71 3.38 4.12
N ALA A 50 -0.53 2.81 4.36
CA ALA A 50 0.69 3.56 4.65
C ALA A 50 1.79 3.24 3.62
N GLY A 51 2.83 4.06 3.59
CA GLY A 51 3.95 3.96 2.65
C GLY A 51 3.75 4.76 1.35
N GLY A 52 4.75 4.72 0.47
CA GLY A 52 4.76 5.54 -0.75
C GLY A 52 3.67 5.23 -1.75
N VAL A 53 3.28 3.96 -1.86
CA VAL A 53 2.23 3.52 -2.80
C VAL A 53 0.86 4.11 -2.43
N ALA A 54 0.65 4.48 -1.16
CA ALA A 54 -0.58 5.15 -0.75
C ALA A 54 -0.79 6.53 -1.41
N LYS A 55 0.28 7.17 -1.94
CA LYS A 55 0.17 8.40 -2.74
C LYS A 55 -0.28 8.12 -4.19
N ASN A 56 -0.24 6.87 -4.66
CA ASN A 56 -0.76 6.50 -5.97
C ASN A 56 -2.28 6.30 -5.89
N VAL A 57 -3.02 7.33 -6.30
CA VAL A 57 -4.49 7.33 -6.30
C VAL A 57 -5.10 6.23 -7.18
N GLY A 58 -4.41 5.77 -8.23
CA GLY A 58 -4.87 4.68 -9.08
C GLY A 58 -4.87 3.35 -8.35
N VAL A 59 -3.78 3.03 -7.65
CA VAL A 59 -3.69 1.82 -6.82
C VAL A 59 -4.71 1.85 -5.68
N VAL A 60 -4.84 2.99 -5.00
CA VAL A 60 -5.82 3.14 -3.90
C VAL A 60 -7.24 2.87 -4.39
N LYS A 61 -7.65 3.49 -5.51
CA LYS A 61 -8.99 3.31 -6.08
C LYS A 61 -9.27 1.85 -6.47
N VAL A 62 -8.32 1.19 -7.12
CA VAL A 62 -8.51 -0.21 -7.51
C VAL A 62 -8.56 -1.11 -6.28
N LEU A 63 -7.73 -0.86 -5.25
CA LEU A 63 -7.83 -1.58 -3.98
C LEU A 63 -9.19 -1.39 -3.28
N GLU A 64 -9.73 -0.17 -3.25
CA GLU A 64 -11.06 0.09 -2.69
C GLU A 64 -12.16 -0.68 -3.44
N GLN A 65 -12.05 -0.76 -4.77
CA GLN A 65 -12.97 -1.54 -5.61
C GLN A 65 -12.90 -3.03 -5.30
N GLU A 66 -11.70 -3.60 -5.18
CA GLU A 66 -11.50 -5.02 -4.90
C GLU A 66 -11.90 -5.41 -3.48
N LEU A 67 -11.56 -4.58 -2.50
CA LEU A 67 -11.84 -4.84 -1.09
C LEU A 67 -13.28 -4.46 -0.70
N LYS A 68 -13.97 -3.68 -1.53
CA LYS A 68 -15.33 -3.16 -1.29
C LYS A 68 -15.46 -2.38 0.02
N VAL A 69 -14.36 -1.76 0.45
CA VAL A 69 -14.29 -0.91 1.64
C VAL A 69 -13.43 0.32 1.34
N PRO A 70 -13.75 1.47 1.95
CA PRO A 70 -12.94 2.68 1.78
C PRO A 70 -11.57 2.51 2.45
N ILE A 71 -10.54 3.09 1.85
CA ILE A 71 -9.17 3.09 2.38
C ILE A 71 -8.84 4.50 2.86
N LYS A 72 -8.49 4.61 4.15
CA LYS A 72 -8.00 5.85 4.72
C LYS A 72 -6.53 6.04 4.37
N VAL A 73 -6.20 7.20 3.81
CA VAL A 73 -4.83 7.62 3.50
C VAL A 73 -4.59 8.97 4.18
N PHE A 74 -3.50 9.05 4.96
CA PHE A 74 -3.08 10.31 5.59
C PHE A 74 -2.32 11.19 4.61
N GLU A 75 -2.16 12.48 4.93
CA GLU A 75 -1.45 13.45 4.09
C GLU A 75 0.01 13.02 3.80
N GLU A 76 0.71 12.52 4.82
CA GLU A 76 2.06 11.98 4.69
C GLU A 76 2.12 10.48 5.03
N PRO A 77 1.65 9.59 4.14
CA PRO A 77 1.61 8.16 4.42
C PRO A 77 3.02 7.54 4.44
N GLN A 78 4.00 8.19 3.80
CA GLN A 78 5.39 7.72 3.71
C GLN A 78 6.13 7.74 5.05
N ILE A 79 5.77 8.65 5.96
CA ILE A 79 6.49 8.81 7.24
C ILE A 79 5.91 7.98 8.37
N VAL A 80 4.77 7.32 8.17
CA VAL A 80 4.04 6.58 9.22
C VAL A 80 4.94 5.56 9.93
N ALA A 81 5.77 4.82 9.17
CA ALA A 81 6.69 3.83 9.73
C ALA A 81 7.79 4.48 10.60
N ALA A 82 8.38 5.59 10.12
CA ALA A 82 9.41 6.32 10.87
C ALA A 82 8.82 6.95 12.14
N PHE A 83 7.60 7.48 12.05
CA PHE A 83 6.87 8.01 13.19
C PHE A 83 6.60 6.93 14.26
N GLY A 84 6.12 5.75 13.84
CA GLY A 84 5.96 4.60 14.74
C GLY A 84 7.26 4.18 15.42
N ALA A 85 8.37 4.14 14.67
CA ALA A 85 9.68 3.83 15.24
C ALA A 85 10.12 4.87 16.29
N ALA A 86 9.86 6.16 16.05
CA ALA A 86 10.16 7.23 17.01
C ALA A 86 9.34 7.11 18.30
N LEU A 87 8.04 6.78 18.20
CA LEU A 87 7.16 6.55 19.36
C LEU A 87 7.66 5.37 20.21
N ILE A 88 8.01 4.25 19.58
CA ILE A 88 8.56 3.08 20.27
C ILE A 88 9.89 3.44 20.98
N GLY A 89 10.75 4.22 20.32
CA GLY A 89 11.98 4.71 20.93
C GLY A 89 11.73 5.57 22.17
N MET A 90 10.76 6.47 22.09
CA MET A 90 10.36 7.34 23.20
C MET A 90 9.80 6.55 24.39
N GLU A 91 8.93 5.57 24.13
CA GLU A 91 8.37 4.69 25.16
C GLU A 91 9.46 3.91 25.88
N ARG A 92 10.44 3.34 25.15
CA ARG A 92 11.54 2.58 25.73
C ARG A 92 12.43 3.45 26.63
N VAL A 93 12.70 4.70 26.23
CA VAL A 93 13.46 5.64 27.05
C VAL A 93 12.67 6.06 28.29
N GLY A 94 11.36 6.30 28.17
CA GLY A 94 10.49 6.62 29.29
C GLY A 94 10.40 5.49 30.31
N ASN A 95 10.18 4.26 29.85
CA ASN A 95 10.11 3.07 30.70
C ASN A 95 11.46 2.73 31.35
N GLY A 96 12.58 2.99 30.66
CA GLY A 96 13.92 2.85 31.24
C GLY A 96 14.21 3.88 32.34
N ARG A 97 13.65 5.10 32.26
CA ARG A 97 13.77 6.12 33.32
C ARG A 97 12.91 5.79 34.54
N SER A 98 11.78 5.12 34.37
CA SER A 98 10.87 4.76 35.46
C SER A 98 11.31 3.53 36.27
N GLN A 99 12.26 2.73 35.78
CA GLN A 99 12.87 1.61 36.51
C GLN A 99 14.22 1.94 37.15
N ALA A 100 14.76 3.14 36.90
CA ALA A 100 16.01 3.64 37.46
C ALA A 100 15.80 4.66 38.59
N SER A 101 14.57 4.84 39.06
CA SER A 101 14.16 5.55 40.29
C SER A 101 13.37 4.61 41.17
#